data_AF-A0AAD3SD50-F1
#
_entry.id   AF-A0AAD3SD50-F1
#
_cell.length_a   1.000
_cell.length_b   1.000
_cell.length_c   1.000
_cell.angle_alpha   90.00
_cell.angle_beta   90.00
_cell.angle_gamma   90.00
#
_symmetry.space_group_name_H-M   'P 1'
#
loop_
_entity.id
_entity.type
_entity.pdbx_description
1 polymer ?
#
loop_
_entity_poly.entity_id
_entity_poly.type
_entity_poly.pdbx_seq_one_letter_code
_entity_poly.pdbx_strand_id
1 'polypeptide(L)'
;MLADDHLFFLNVKLCYGKLVLVDACIRGFLSFKRHHILGHNLVDLLRRHSRAFDKAYNDLMREFTDCNEFDNLPFGFRANSWLISLATSNSPLTFPHCPVEDETWEGNGGG
;
A
#
# COMPACT_ATOMS: atom_id res chain seq x y z
N MET A 1 18.04 -4.83 -19.49
CA MET A 1 17.64 -4.88 -18.07
C MET A 1 18.49 -5.99 -17.47
N LEU A 2 19.47 -5.65 -16.64
CA LEU A 2 20.33 -6.65 -16.01
C LEU A 2 19.43 -7.54 -15.12
N ALA A 3 19.63 -8.85 -15.19
CA ALA A 3 18.80 -9.84 -14.50
C ALA A 3 18.80 -9.69 -12.96
N ASP A 4 19.65 -8.84 -12.41
CA ASP A 4 19.92 -8.69 -10.98
C ASP A 4 18.94 -7.73 -10.25
N ASP A 5 18.20 -6.89 -10.99
CA ASP A 5 17.27 -5.92 -10.38
C ASP A 5 15.85 -6.48 -10.16
N HIS A 6 15.53 -7.63 -10.76
CA HIS A 6 14.19 -8.21 -10.75
C HIS A 6 13.88 -8.91 -9.43
N LEU A 7 12.67 -8.73 -8.91
CA LEU A 7 12.18 -9.40 -7.70
C LEU A 7 11.10 -10.43 -8.04
N PHE A 8 9.99 -9.99 -8.64
CA PHE A 8 8.87 -10.86 -9.04
C PHE A 8 7.94 -10.18 -10.03
N PHE A 9 7.06 -10.95 -10.67
CA PHE A 9 5.98 -10.43 -11.49
C PHE A 9 4.63 -10.46 -10.75
N LEU A 10 3.82 -9.43 -10.96
CA LEU A 10 2.47 -9.32 -10.43
C LEU A 10 1.47 -9.18 -11.58
N ASN A 11 0.45 -10.04 -11.60
CA ASN A 11 -0.68 -9.90 -12.52
C ASN A 11 -1.81 -9.13 -11.83
N VAL A 12 -2.06 -7.90 -12.29
CA VAL A 12 -3.09 -7.04 -11.71
C VAL A 12 -4.30 -6.98 -12.62
N LYS A 13 -5.47 -7.37 -12.10
CA LYS A 13 -6.76 -7.20 -12.78
C LYS A 13 -7.35 -5.84 -12.41
N LEU A 14 -7.45 -4.95 -13.39
CA LEU A 14 -8.07 -3.64 -13.24
C LEU A 14 -9.60 -3.75 -13.17
N CYS A 15 -10.27 -2.71 -12.68
CA CYS A 15 -11.72 -2.68 -12.43
C CYS A 15 -12.58 -3.06 -13.65
N TYR A 16 -12.12 -2.77 -14.86
CA TYR A 16 -12.81 -3.10 -16.12
C TYR A 16 -12.39 -4.46 -16.71
N GLY A 17 -11.74 -5.31 -15.91
CA GLY A 17 -11.37 -6.68 -16.26
C GLY A 17 -10.03 -6.84 -16.98
N LYS A 18 -9.38 -5.75 -17.39
CA LYS A 18 -8.07 -5.82 -18.06
C LYS A 18 -6.96 -6.29 -17.11
N LEU A 19 -6.19 -7.26 -17.56
CA LEU A 19 -4.96 -7.70 -16.88
C LEU A 19 -3.77 -6.84 -17.29
N VAL A 20 -2.95 -6.46 -16.31
CA VAL A 20 -1.69 -5.75 -16.48
C VAL A 20 -0.61 -6.54 -15.78
N LEU A 21 0.43 -6.91 -16.52
CA LEU A 21 1.64 -7.50 -15.96
C LEU A 21 2.53 -6.37 -15.45
N VAL A 22 2.87 -6.44 -14.16
CA VAL A 22 3.79 -5.53 -13.49
C VAL A 22 5.02 -6.31 -13.09
N ASP A 23 6.19 -5.76 -13.39
CA ASP A 23 7.48 -6.22 -12.90
C ASP A 23 7.87 -5.43 -11.66
N ALA A 24 8.01 -6.11 -10.53
CA ALA A 24 8.58 -5.56 -9.33
C ALA A 24 10.11 -5.75 -9.39
N CYS A 25 10.82 -4.64 -9.33
CA CYS A 25 12.27 -4.59 -9.27
C CYS A 25 12.71 -3.76 -8.05
N ILE A 26 13.99 -3.85 -7.69
CA ILE A 26 14.55 -3.09 -6.56
C ILE A 26 14.30 -1.58 -6.71
N ARG A 27 14.26 -1.10 -7.96
CA ARG A 27 14.04 0.32 -8.29
C ARG A 27 12.57 0.76 -8.25
N GLY A 28 11.63 -0.18 -8.09
CA GLY A 28 10.19 0.09 -8.03
C GLY A 28 9.37 -0.86 -8.93
N PHE A 29 8.25 -0.35 -9.44
CA PHE A 29 7.29 -1.12 -10.23
C PHE A 29 7.26 -0.63 -11.67
N LEU A 30 7.41 -1.58 -12.59
CA LEU A 30 7.41 -1.34 -14.03
C LEU A 30 6.19 -2.01 -14.66
N SER A 31 5.47 -1.27 -15.50
CA SER A 31 4.44 -1.85 -16.36
C SER A 31 4.94 -1.92 -17.80
N PHE A 32 4.79 -3.09 -18.42
CA PHE A 32 5.13 -3.29 -19.82
C PHE A 32 3.98 -2.80 -20.72
N LYS A 33 4.02 -1.53 -21.09
CA LYS A 33 3.20 -0.96 -22.19
C LYS A 33 4.12 -0.32 -23.23
N ARG A 34 3.53 0.25 -24.30
CA ARG A 34 4.22 1.04 -25.35
C ARG A 34 5.16 2.13 -24.80
N HIS A 35 4.95 2.58 -23.56
CA HIS A 35 5.86 3.42 -22.81
C HIS A 35 6.12 2.75 -21.45
N HIS A 36 7.39 2.56 -21.10
CA HIS A 36 7.77 2.05 -19.79
C HIS A 36 7.44 3.10 -18.73
N ILE A 37 6.43 2.82 -17.92
CA ILE A 37 6.07 3.69 -16.80
C ILE A 37 6.70 3.07 -15.55
N LEU A 38 7.71 3.74 -14.99
CA LEU A 38 8.29 3.41 -13.69
C LEU A 38 7.48 4.16 -12.61
N GLY A 39 7.05 3.44 -11.58
CA GLY A 39 6.52 4.00 -10.34
C GLY A 39 7.39 3.58 -9.16
N HIS A 40 7.66 4.51 -8.25
CA HIS A 40 8.39 4.20 -7.01
C HIS A 40 7.58 3.32 -6.06
N ASN A 41 6.24 3.33 -6.17
CA ASN A 41 5.35 2.39 -5.53
C ASN A 41 4.27 1.88 -6.52
N LEU A 42 3.60 0.79 -6.14
CA LEU A 42 2.58 0.15 -6.97
C LEU A 42 1.34 1.05 -7.14
N VAL A 43 0.97 1.82 -6.11
CA VAL A 43 -0.20 2.70 -6.13
C VAL A 43 -0.07 3.75 -7.24
N ASP A 44 1.07 4.45 -7.32
CA ASP A 44 1.34 5.46 -8.36
C ASP A 44 1.33 4.87 -9.77
N LEU A 45 1.80 3.64 -9.92
CA LEU A 45 1.73 2.93 -11.19
C LEU A 45 0.27 2.63 -11.59
N LEU A 46 -0.55 2.17 -10.65
CA LEU A 46 -1.94 1.80 -10.86
C LEU A 46 -2.84 3.02 -11.10
N ARG A 47 -2.61 4.13 -10.37
CA ARG A 47 -3.29 5.42 -10.57
C ARG A 47 -3.10 5.92 -12.00
N ARG A 48 -1.89 5.83 -12.55
CA ARG A 48 -1.61 6.16 -13.96
C ARG A 48 -2.21 5.18 -14.96
N HIS A 49 -2.47 3.93 -14.56
CA HIS A 49 -2.99 2.88 -15.43
C HIS A 49 -4.52 2.83 -15.52
N SER A 50 -5.22 3.33 -14.50
CA SER A 50 -6.67 3.22 -14.38
C SER A 50 -7.26 4.46 -13.71
N ARG A 51 -7.98 5.28 -14.48
CA ARG A 51 -8.72 6.44 -13.96
C ARG A 51 -9.76 6.03 -12.90
N ALA A 52 -10.38 4.86 -13.07
CA ALA A 52 -11.33 4.33 -12.09
C ALA A 52 -10.65 4.02 -10.75
N PHE A 53 -9.42 3.49 -10.79
CA PHE A 53 -8.62 3.24 -9.59
C PHE A 53 -8.17 4.55 -8.95
N ASP A 54 -7.68 5.50 -9.74
CA ASP A 54 -7.27 6.82 -9.24
C ASP A 54 -8.42 7.53 -8.51
N LYS A 55 -9.63 7.54 -9.10
CA LYS A 55 -10.81 8.08 -8.44
C LYS A 55 -11.13 7.35 -7.13
N ALA A 56 -11.19 6.01 -7.16
CA ALA A 56 -11.52 5.22 -5.97
C ALA A 56 -10.50 5.39 -4.84
N TYR A 57 -9.21 5.50 -5.19
CA TYR A 57 -8.15 5.77 -4.21
C TYR A 57 -8.27 7.17 -3.62
N ASN A 58 -8.51 8.20 -4.42
CA ASN A 58 -8.70 9.56 -3.90
C ASN A 58 -9.95 9.67 -3.02
N ASP A 59 -11.06 9.03 -3.39
CA ASP A 59 -12.25 8.96 -2.56
C ASP A 59 -11.92 8.28 -1.22
N LEU A 60 -11.24 7.13 -1.23
CA LEU A 60 -10.80 6.43 -0.02
C LEU A 60 -9.91 7.31 0.88
N MET A 61 -8.92 7.99 0.29
CA MET A 61 -8.01 8.86 1.03
C MET A 61 -8.74 10.06 1.64
N ARG A 62 -9.70 10.64 0.91
CA ARG A 62 -10.54 11.72 1.44
C ARG A 62 -11.35 11.26 2.65
N GLU A 63 -12.06 10.14 2.55
CA GLU A 63 -12.84 9.62 3.68
C GLU A 63 -11.92 9.30 4.88
N PHE A 64 -10.71 8.81 4.63
CA PHE A 64 -9.73 8.60 5.70
C PHE A 64 -9.30 9.90 6.36
N THR A 65 -9.02 10.95 5.60
CA THR A 65 -8.65 12.27 6.15
C THR A 65 -9.83 12.90 6.91
N ASP A 66 -11.03 12.86 6.34
CA ASP A 66 -12.23 13.47 6.93
C ASP A 66 -12.63 12.81 8.26
N CYS A 67 -12.39 11.49 8.39
CA CYS A 67 -12.68 10.74 9.61
C CYS A 67 -11.52 10.75 10.62
N ASN A 68 -10.46 11.50 10.36
CA ASN A 68 -9.23 11.45 11.13
C ASN A 68 -8.87 12.83 11.68
N GLU A 69 -9.20 13.03 12.95
CA GLU A 69 -8.96 14.27 13.69
C GLU A 69 -7.47 14.66 13.79
N PHE A 70 -6.56 13.69 13.58
CA PHE A 70 -5.12 13.86 13.73
C PHE A 70 -4.35 13.93 12.41
N ASP A 71 -5.02 13.87 11.27
CA ASP A 71 -4.43 13.90 9.92
C ASP A 71 -3.38 12.77 9.65
N ASN A 72 -3.25 11.81 10.57
CA ASN A 72 -2.38 10.64 10.45
C ASN A 72 -3.10 9.40 9.91
N LEU A 73 -2.56 8.69 8.92
CA LEU A 73 -3.16 7.45 8.39
C LEU A 73 -3.61 6.49 9.52
N PRO A 74 -4.80 5.84 9.41
CA PRO A 74 -5.29 4.94 10.45
C PRO A 74 -4.23 3.95 10.89
N PHE A 75 -4.10 3.73 12.20
CA PHE A 75 -3.05 2.89 12.79
C PHE A 75 -2.91 1.52 12.10
N GLY A 76 -4.03 0.90 11.70
CA GLY A 76 -4.01 -0.37 10.96
C GLY A 76 -3.25 -0.32 9.64
N PHE A 77 -3.31 0.80 8.93
CA PHE A 77 -2.58 1.02 7.68
C PHE A 77 -1.08 1.21 7.94
N ARG A 78 -0.72 1.92 9.01
CA ARG A 78 0.69 2.15 9.42
C ARG A 78 1.36 0.88 9.96
N ALA A 79 0.63 0.11 10.77
CA ALA A 79 1.14 -1.11 11.40
C ALA A 79 1.02 -2.37 10.50
N ASN A 80 0.49 -2.24 9.28
CA ASN A 80 0.26 -3.37 8.36
C ASN A 80 -0.57 -4.51 8.99
N SER A 81 -1.42 -4.17 9.98
CA SER A 81 -2.11 -5.13 10.84
C SER A 81 -3.46 -5.59 10.28
N TRP A 82 -3.73 -5.34 9.00
CA TRP A 82 -4.90 -5.90 8.29
C TRP A 82 -4.77 -7.40 8.01
N LEU A 83 -3.59 -7.99 8.28
CA LEU A 83 -3.27 -9.41 8.15
C LEU A 83 -3.13 -10.11 9.51
N ILE A 84 -3.98 -9.80 10.50
CA ILE A 84 -4.06 -10.63 11.70
C ILE A 84 -4.81 -11.92 11.32
N SER A 85 -4.09 -13.04 11.30
CA SER A 85 -4.69 -14.37 11.14
C SER A 85 -5.75 -14.60 12.22
N LEU A 86 -6.87 -15.24 11.87
CA LEU A 86 -7.94 -15.60 12.82
C LEU A 86 -7.40 -16.37 14.04
N ALA A 87 -6.33 -17.14 13.86
CA ALA A 87 -5.63 -17.84 14.95
C ALA A 87 -5.11 -16.87 16.03
N THR A 88 -4.66 -15.70 15.63
CA THR A 88 -4.11 -14.65 16.49
C THR A 88 -5.22 -13.81 17.16
N SER A 89 -6.44 -13.79 16.60
CA SER A 89 -7.61 -13.12 17.21
C SER A 89 -8.07 -13.80 18.50
N ASN A 90 -7.81 -15.11 18.66
CA ASN A 90 -8.23 -15.87 19.84
C ASN A 90 -7.23 -15.82 21.01
N SER A 91 -6.05 -15.23 20.81
CA SER A 91 -5.01 -15.09 21.84
C SER A 91 -4.35 -13.69 21.81
N PRO A 92 -5.06 -12.64 22.26
CA PRO A 92 -4.57 -11.25 22.20
C PRO A 92 -3.24 -11.02 22.93
N LEU A 93 -2.98 -11.81 23.99
CA LEU A 93 -1.78 -11.73 24.82
C LEU A 93 -0.50 -12.23 24.12
N THR A 94 -0.62 -12.93 22.99
CA THR A 94 0.53 -13.41 22.19
C THR A 94 0.96 -12.38 21.15
N PHE A 95 0.19 -11.29 20.99
CA PHE A 95 0.56 -10.23 20.07
C PHE A 95 1.77 -9.47 20.65
N PRO A 96 2.84 -9.25 19.87
CA PRO A 96 3.89 -8.35 20.31
C PRO A 96 3.25 -7.00 20.64
N HIS A 97 3.69 -6.38 21.74
CA HIS A 97 3.22 -5.04 22.11
C HIS A 97 3.36 -4.15 20.88
N CYS A 98 2.26 -3.49 20.49
CA CYS A 98 2.29 -2.56 19.38
C CYS A 98 3.42 -1.56 19.59
N PRO A 99 4.17 -1.20 18.53
CA PRO A 99 5.07 -0.06 18.61
C PRO A 99 4.26 1.13 19.11
N VAL A 100 4.59 1.61 20.30
CA VAL A 100 4.05 2.86 20.81
C VAL A 100 4.74 3.96 20.01
N GLU A 101 4.00 4.97 19.58
CA GLU A 101 4.61 6.19 19.04
C GLU A 101 5.53 6.74 20.14
N ASP A 102 6.84 6.53 20.01
CA ASP A 102 7.83 7.19 20.83
C ASP A 102 8.22 8.52 20.15
N GLU A 103 8.84 9.40 20.91
CA GLU A 103 9.32 10.70 20.41
C GLU A 103 10.36 10.57 19.29
N THR A 104 10.88 9.36 19.00
CA THR A 104 11.86 9.17 17.91
C THR A 104 11.23 9.26 16.52
N TRP A 105 9.90 9.22 16.41
CA TRP A 105 9.17 9.33 15.13
C TRP A 105 8.43 10.66 14.94
N GLU A 106 8.77 11.70 15.71
CA GLU A 106 8.12 13.04 15.67
C GLU A 106 6.58 13.01 15.86
N GLY A 107 6.02 11.89 16.32
CA GLY A 107 4.59 11.73 16.58
C GLY A 107 4.17 12.40 17.89
N ASN A 108 3.01 13.05 17.92
CA ASN A 108 2.46 13.70 19.11
C ASN A 108 1.65 12.74 20.02
N GLY A 109 1.93 11.44 19.97
CA GLY A 109 1.31 10.44 20.85
C GLY A 109 -0.21 10.32 20.70
N GLY A 110 -0.74 10.53 19.49
CA GLY A 110 -2.17 10.46 19.22
C GLY A 110 -2.63 9.03 18.96
N GLY A 111 -3.05 8.34 20.03
CA GLY A 111 -3.67 7.01 20.01
C GLY A 111 -4.98 6.96 20.76
#